data_AF-A0A817Z4P6-F1
#
_entry.id   AF-A0A817Z4P6-F1
#
_cell.length_a   1.000
_cell.length_b   1.000
_cell.length_c   1.000
_cell.angle_alpha   90.00
_cell.angle_beta   90.00
_cell.angle_gamma   90.00
#
_symmetry.space_group_name_H-M   'P 1'
#
loop_
_entity.id
_entity.type
_entity.pdbx_description
1 polymer ?
#
loop_
_entity_poly.entity_id
_entity_poly.type
_entity_poly.pdbx_seq_one_letter_code
_entity_poly.pdbx_strand_id
1 'polypeptide(L)'
;MLLFFNSFGNSLKTPVFIDVHKQDIIKINWKSSSIPNIEEKYIFSKNEYLNQTRKSSENVIAFLVASFTGDVRLAYNPYPILRNKISQIEERLGDNSSTDLIIFHTGYPFQGDLLSIIQATRRQVEFVNVDHIFYRFSPGFDPHIRDPSWSQKGKWNYHHMCYFWFKQVFELKIIQRYRYMMRLDDDSQILGKWPNVFEIMVKHQALYMANQREVDFEYVLPGITLVRNVTTAFISKNKITLQNPAMFADIFNRTMEIPNYWNNFEIVDLSFMRRKEVVDFIQCIDESRGVFLYRWGDAPLRYITLALFVNATQILHRQQLGLAYCHPC
;
A
#
# COMPACT_ATOMS: atom_id res chain seq x y z
N MET A 1 -19.04 -12.37 25.46
CA MET A 1 -19.87 -11.92 26.59
C MET A 1 -20.33 -10.50 26.28
N LEU A 2 -21.60 -10.33 25.92
CA LEU A 2 -22.21 -9.03 25.62
C LEU A 2 -22.46 -8.29 26.93
N LEU A 3 -22.00 -7.04 27.04
CA LEU A 3 -22.45 -6.13 28.08
C LEU A 3 -23.10 -4.93 27.42
N PHE A 4 -24.41 -4.81 27.63
CA PHE A 4 -25.19 -3.59 27.41
C PHE A 4 -25.01 -2.67 28.61
N PHE A 5 -24.87 -1.37 28.35
CA PHE A 5 -25.44 -0.33 29.22
C PHE A 5 -26.09 0.76 28.37
N ASN A 6 -27.30 1.12 28.77
CA ASN A 6 -28.20 2.04 28.11
C ASN A 6 -28.04 3.47 28.64
N SER A 7 -28.25 4.42 27.72
CA SER A 7 -28.67 5.83 27.85
C SER A 7 -28.07 6.72 28.95
N PHE A 8 -27.38 7.79 28.55
CA PHE A 8 -27.86 9.18 28.67
C PHE A 8 -27.01 10.09 27.76
N GLY A 9 -27.58 11.21 27.33
CA GLY A 9 -27.21 11.95 26.12
C GLY A 9 -25.76 12.42 25.99
N ASN A 10 -25.21 12.20 24.81
CA ASN A 10 -24.37 13.13 24.07
C ASN A 10 -24.26 12.63 22.61
N SER A 11 -24.62 13.50 21.67
CA SER A 11 -24.42 13.27 20.24
C SER A 11 -22.93 13.10 19.94
N LEU A 12 -22.61 12.15 19.04
CA LEU A 12 -21.33 11.93 18.35
C LEU A 12 -20.25 11.22 19.19
N LYS A 13 -20.26 9.88 19.15
CA LYS A 13 -19.09 8.97 19.09
C LYS A 13 -19.58 7.53 19.22
N THR A 14 -20.19 7.02 18.15
CA THR A 14 -20.49 5.58 18.07
C THR A 14 -19.42 4.94 17.19
N PRO A 15 -18.54 4.07 17.73
CA PRO A 15 -17.71 3.22 16.90
C PRO A 15 -18.62 2.35 16.03
N VAL A 16 -18.25 2.13 14.77
CA VAL A 16 -18.95 1.14 13.93
C VAL A 16 -18.54 -0.24 14.46
N PHE A 17 -19.37 -0.85 15.31
CA PHE A 17 -19.11 -2.18 15.85
C PHE A 17 -19.60 -3.27 14.88
N ILE A 18 -18.72 -4.24 14.68
CA ILE A 18 -18.83 -5.34 13.73
C ILE A 18 -18.48 -6.61 14.52
N ASP A 19 -19.47 -7.48 14.76
CA ASP A 19 -19.39 -8.78 15.47
C ASP A 19 -18.26 -9.70 14.95
N VAL A 20 -17.29 -9.97 15.81
CA VAL A 20 -16.06 -10.73 15.52
C VAL A 20 -16.27 -12.24 15.37
N HIS A 21 -17.46 -12.78 15.63
CA HIS A 21 -17.74 -14.22 15.58
C HIS A 21 -18.64 -14.68 14.43
N LYS A 22 -19.12 -13.75 13.61
CA LYS A 22 -19.74 -14.09 12.32
C LYS A 22 -18.92 -13.41 11.23
N GLN A 23 -18.37 -14.20 10.31
CA GLN A 23 -17.63 -13.73 9.13
C GLN A 23 -18.52 -12.97 8.11
N ASP A 24 -19.50 -12.20 8.57
CA ASP A 24 -20.56 -11.59 7.75
C ASP A 24 -20.91 -10.19 8.24
N ILE A 25 -20.20 -9.16 7.77
CA ILE A 25 -20.55 -7.76 8.09
C ILE A 25 -20.12 -6.82 6.95
N ILE A 26 -20.77 -5.69 6.67
CA ILE A 26 -22.11 -5.38 6.10
C ILE A 26 -21.81 -4.11 5.27
N LYS A 27 -22.43 -3.93 4.07
CA LYS A 27 -22.42 -2.63 3.38
C LYS A 27 -22.90 -1.54 4.35
N ILE A 28 -22.13 -0.48 4.55
CA ILE A 28 -22.68 0.73 5.19
C ILE A 28 -23.58 1.43 4.16
N ASN A 29 -24.76 0.86 3.94
CA ASN A 29 -25.80 1.42 3.08
C ASN A 29 -26.70 2.29 3.96
N TRP A 30 -26.42 3.59 4.03
CA TRP A 30 -27.22 4.52 4.85
C TRP A 30 -28.65 4.76 4.29
N LYS A 31 -29.06 4.09 3.19
CA LYS A 31 -30.38 4.30 2.54
C LYS A 31 -31.11 3.10 1.93
N SER A 32 -30.63 1.85 1.96
CA SER A 32 -31.41 0.75 1.37
C SER A 32 -31.31 -0.61 2.09
N SER A 33 -32.46 -1.27 2.20
CA SER A 33 -32.71 -2.57 2.83
C SER A 33 -32.44 -3.78 1.93
N SER A 34 -31.55 -3.67 0.93
CA SER A 34 -31.21 -4.78 0.03
C SER A 34 -29.73 -5.15 0.08
N ILE A 35 -29.46 -6.46 0.09
CA ILE A 35 -28.13 -7.08 0.19
C ILE A 35 -27.59 -7.33 -1.22
N PRO A 36 -26.48 -6.70 -1.64
CA PRO A 36 -25.79 -7.05 -2.89
C PRO A 36 -24.56 -7.95 -2.67
N ASN A 37 -24.08 -8.51 -3.78
CA ASN A 37 -23.07 -9.57 -3.91
C ASN A 37 -21.74 -9.36 -3.16
N ILE A 38 -21.08 -10.49 -2.84
CA ILE A 38 -20.13 -10.69 -1.73
C ILE A 38 -18.76 -9.98 -1.86
N GLU A 39 -18.44 -9.35 -2.98
CA GLU A 39 -17.11 -8.72 -3.18
C GLU A 39 -17.09 -7.19 -3.05
N GLU A 40 -18.25 -6.54 -2.89
CA GLU A 40 -18.39 -5.08 -2.68
C GLU A 40 -18.54 -4.70 -1.19
N LYS A 41 -18.25 -5.61 -0.26
CA LYS A 41 -18.65 -5.50 1.16
C LYS A 41 -17.72 -4.67 2.07
N TYR A 42 -16.53 -4.28 1.59
CA TYR A 42 -15.49 -3.61 2.40
C TYR A 42 -15.17 -2.18 1.97
N ILE A 43 -15.95 -1.62 1.05
CA ILE A 43 -15.67 -0.33 0.42
C ILE A 43 -16.71 0.69 0.91
N PHE A 44 -16.25 1.81 1.45
CA PHE A 44 -17.08 3.00 1.63
C PHE A 44 -16.66 4.05 0.62
N SER A 45 -17.58 4.41 -0.30
CA SER A 45 -17.29 5.32 -1.41
C SER A 45 -17.96 6.68 -1.22
N LYS A 46 -17.23 7.76 -1.53
CA LYS A 46 -17.77 9.12 -1.59
C LYS A 46 -18.94 9.25 -2.58
N ASN A 47 -18.87 8.57 -3.73
CA ASN A 47 -19.94 8.60 -4.73
C ASN A 47 -21.23 7.98 -4.19
N GLU A 48 -21.14 6.85 -3.49
CA GLU A 48 -22.28 6.22 -2.82
C GLU A 48 -22.86 7.14 -1.74
N TYR A 49 -21.99 7.78 -0.94
CA TYR A 49 -22.42 8.71 0.10
C TYR A 49 -23.13 9.96 -0.45
N LEU A 50 -22.59 10.58 -1.51
CA LEU A 50 -23.14 11.80 -2.12
C LEU A 50 -24.21 11.53 -3.17
N ASN A 51 -24.48 10.26 -3.52
CA ASN A 51 -25.33 9.85 -4.63
C ASN A 51 -24.94 10.53 -5.96
N GLN A 52 -23.65 10.44 -6.32
CA GLN A 52 -23.08 11.06 -7.51
C GLN A 52 -22.46 10.03 -8.46
N THR A 53 -22.61 10.25 -9.76
CA THR A 53 -21.90 9.50 -10.81
C THR A 53 -20.79 10.37 -11.38
N ARG A 54 -19.52 10.02 -11.09
CA ARG A 54 -18.33 10.60 -11.73
C ARG A 54 -17.65 9.53 -12.58
N LYS A 55 -17.12 9.93 -13.74
CA LYS A 55 -16.28 9.07 -14.58
C LYS A 55 -15.10 8.54 -13.76
N SER A 56 -14.85 7.24 -13.80
CA SER A 56 -13.74 6.57 -13.10
C SER A 56 -12.40 7.12 -13.57
N SER A 57 -11.49 7.39 -12.64
CA SER A 57 -10.11 7.76 -12.98
C SER A 57 -9.31 6.54 -13.44
N GLU A 58 -8.35 6.75 -14.34
CA GLU A 58 -7.36 5.71 -14.67
C GLU A 58 -6.24 5.64 -13.62
N ASN A 59 -6.17 6.61 -12.71
CA ASN A 59 -5.08 6.75 -11.75
C ASN A 59 -5.63 6.80 -10.31
N VAL A 60 -4.86 6.27 -9.37
CA VAL A 60 -5.20 6.30 -7.95
C VAL A 60 -4.01 6.69 -7.09
N ILE A 61 -4.26 7.43 -6.01
CA ILE A 61 -3.31 7.62 -4.90
C ILE A 61 -3.75 6.71 -3.77
N ALA A 62 -2.84 5.85 -3.30
CA ALA A 62 -3.13 4.85 -2.29
C ALA A 62 -2.39 5.15 -0.98
N PHE A 63 -3.13 5.08 0.12
CA PHE A 63 -2.62 5.11 1.49
C PHE A 63 -2.94 3.80 2.19
N LEU A 64 -2.11 3.42 3.16
CA LEU A 64 -2.43 2.38 4.14
C LEU A 64 -2.33 2.99 5.54
N VAL A 65 -3.41 2.91 6.32
CA VAL A 65 -3.44 3.41 7.69
C VAL A 65 -3.91 2.33 8.66
N ALA A 66 -3.31 2.30 9.85
CA ALA A 66 -3.77 1.39 10.91
C ALA A 66 -4.70 2.15 11.87
N SER A 67 -5.96 1.72 11.96
CA SER A 67 -6.90 2.27 12.94
C SER A 67 -6.88 1.39 14.19
N PHE A 68 -6.57 1.99 15.33
CA PHE A 68 -6.85 1.52 16.69
C PHE A 68 -6.83 -0.01 16.94
N THR A 69 -5.71 -0.53 17.42
CA THR A 69 -5.62 -1.90 17.98
C THR A 69 -5.74 -1.87 19.50
N GLY A 70 -6.94 -1.59 20.03
CA GLY A 70 -7.40 -2.00 21.38
C GLY A 70 -6.63 -1.58 22.65
N ASP A 71 -5.40 -1.06 22.59
CA ASP A 71 -4.64 -0.63 23.76
C ASP A 71 -4.82 0.87 23.99
N VAL A 72 -5.65 1.18 24.98
CA VAL A 72 -6.15 2.53 25.32
C VAL A 72 -5.00 3.49 25.73
N ARG A 73 -3.79 2.97 25.97
CA ARG A 73 -2.66 3.76 26.47
C ARG A 73 -1.92 4.56 25.41
N LEU A 74 -2.10 4.28 24.12
CA LEU A 74 -1.53 5.04 22.99
C LEU A 74 -2.56 5.17 21.86
N ALA A 75 -3.59 5.98 22.09
CA ALA A 75 -4.67 6.26 21.15
C ALA A 75 -4.17 7.10 19.94
N TYR A 76 -3.44 6.49 18.99
CA TYR A 76 -3.11 7.14 17.73
C TYR A 76 -4.29 7.04 16.75
N ASN A 77 -4.86 8.18 16.38
CA ASN A 77 -5.83 8.31 15.29
C ASN A 77 -5.11 8.90 14.05
N PRO A 78 -4.92 8.13 12.96
CA PRO A 78 -4.21 8.60 11.77
C PRO A 78 -5.03 9.56 10.90
N TYR A 79 -6.36 9.56 11.02
CA TYR A 79 -7.25 10.23 10.07
C TYR A 79 -7.13 11.77 10.05
N PRO A 80 -6.93 12.47 11.19
CA PRO A 80 -6.67 13.91 11.16
C PRO A 80 -5.41 14.29 10.39
N ILE A 81 -4.33 13.51 10.53
CA ILE A 81 -3.07 13.72 9.80
C ILE A 81 -3.28 13.44 8.32
N LEU A 82 -3.94 12.32 7.99
CA LEU A 82 -4.28 11.96 6.63
C LEU A 82 -5.15 13.02 5.94
N ARG A 83 -6.14 13.59 6.64
CA ARG A 83 -6.96 14.70 6.14
C ARG A 83 -6.10 15.90 5.73
N ASN A 84 -5.19 16.34 6.61
CA ASN A 84 -4.31 17.47 6.32
C ASN A 84 -3.42 17.19 5.09
N LYS A 85 -2.92 15.96 4.97
CA LYS A 85 -2.14 15.54 3.80
C LYS A 85 -2.95 15.56 2.51
N ILE A 86 -4.18 15.07 2.56
CA ILE A 86 -5.07 15.10 1.40
C ILE A 86 -5.32 16.55 0.96
N SER A 87 -5.52 17.48 1.88
CA SER A 87 -5.60 18.92 1.55
C SER A 87 -4.32 19.43 0.89
N GLN A 88 -3.13 19.03 1.38
CA GLN A 88 -1.88 19.39 0.72
C GLN A 88 -1.77 18.80 -0.69
N ILE A 89 -2.27 17.60 -0.94
CA ILE A 89 -2.30 17.00 -2.29
C ILE A 89 -3.23 17.78 -3.21
N GLU A 90 -4.41 18.22 -2.74
CA GLU A 90 -5.30 19.09 -3.51
C GLU A 90 -4.62 20.39 -3.93
N GLU A 91 -3.79 20.96 -3.05
CA GLU A 91 -3.06 22.18 -3.34
C GLU A 91 -1.84 21.93 -4.22
N ARG A 92 -1.10 20.85 -3.99
CA ARG A 92 0.27 20.69 -4.50
C ARG A 92 0.38 19.84 -5.75
N LEU A 93 -0.55 18.93 -6.00
CA LEU A 93 -0.53 18.07 -7.17
C LEU A 93 -1.31 18.70 -8.34
N GLY A 94 -0.61 19.00 -9.43
CA GLY A 94 -1.14 19.66 -10.62
C GLY A 94 -1.96 18.76 -11.54
N ASP A 95 -2.71 17.79 -11.01
CA ASP A 95 -3.57 16.88 -11.77
C ASP A 95 -5.05 17.32 -11.77
N ASN A 96 -5.34 18.52 -11.25
CA ASN A 96 -6.69 19.09 -11.13
C ASN A 96 -7.70 18.18 -10.41
N SER A 97 -7.23 17.42 -9.40
CA SER A 97 -8.06 16.49 -8.63
C SER A 97 -8.71 15.39 -9.48
N SER A 98 -8.09 15.02 -10.61
CA SER A 98 -8.57 13.99 -11.53
C SER A 98 -8.25 12.56 -11.08
N THR A 99 -7.22 12.38 -10.25
CA THR A 99 -6.83 11.08 -9.67
C THR A 99 -7.72 10.73 -8.48
N ASP A 100 -8.14 9.47 -8.38
CA ASP A 100 -8.92 8.95 -7.25
C ASP A 100 -8.03 8.73 -6.00
N LEU A 101 -8.64 8.63 -4.82
CA LEU A 101 -7.98 8.25 -3.58
C LEU A 101 -8.51 6.90 -3.09
N ILE A 102 -7.60 5.99 -2.75
CA ILE A 102 -7.92 4.79 -1.96
C ILE A 102 -7.18 4.87 -0.63
N ILE A 103 -7.93 4.67 0.45
CA ILE A 103 -7.41 4.58 1.80
C ILE A 103 -7.66 3.16 2.29
N PHE A 104 -6.63 2.32 2.19
CA PHE A 104 -6.63 1.02 2.84
C PHE A 104 -6.52 1.22 4.34
N HIS A 105 -7.34 0.52 5.11
CA HIS A 105 -7.25 0.59 6.56
C HIS A 105 -7.41 -0.76 7.24
N THR A 106 -6.68 -0.93 8.34
CA THR A 106 -7.03 -1.92 9.36
C THR A 106 -7.86 -1.27 10.45
N GLY A 107 -8.67 -2.08 11.14
CA GLY A 107 -9.60 -1.60 12.16
C GLY A 107 -10.73 -0.73 11.61
N TYR A 108 -11.47 -0.09 12.53
CA TYR A 108 -12.73 0.57 12.23
C TYR A 108 -12.67 2.07 12.51
N PRO A 109 -12.52 2.93 11.47
CA PRO A 109 -12.59 4.38 11.63
C PRO A 109 -13.92 4.85 12.21
N PHE A 110 -13.89 5.98 12.91
CA PHE A 110 -15.12 6.68 13.25
C PHE A 110 -15.72 7.33 12.00
N GLN A 111 -17.04 7.39 11.92
CA GLN A 111 -17.74 8.04 10.82
C GLN A 111 -17.29 9.50 10.61
N GLY A 112 -17.07 10.24 11.70
CA GLY A 112 -16.61 11.62 11.64
C GLY A 112 -15.25 11.77 10.94
N ASP A 113 -14.35 10.82 11.13
CA ASP A 113 -13.02 10.81 10.50
C ASP A 113 -13.15 10.66 8.98
N LEU A 114 -13.97 9.69 8.53
CA LEU A 114 -14.23 9.45 7.11
C LEU A 114 -14.87 10.66 6.43
N LEU A 115 -15.88 11.25 7.07
CA LEU A 115 -16.58 12.43 6.55
C LEU A 115 -15.65 13.65 6.46
N SER A 116 -14.75 13.81 7.43
CA SER A 116 -13.79 14.92 7.43
C SER A 116 -12.83 14.88 6.23
N ILE A 117 -12.46 13.67 5.79
CA ILE A 117 -11.64 13.45 4.59
C ILE A 117 -12.46 13.69 3.33
N ILE A 118 -13.67 13.12 3.24
CA ILE A 118 -14.57 13.31 2.09
C ILE A 118 -14.80 14.78 1.78
N GLN A 119 -14.96 15.60 2.83
CA GLN A 119 -15.17 17.05 2.74
C GLN A 119 -13.88 17.82 2.38
N ALA A 120 -12.70 17.29 2.70
CA ALA A 120 -11.42 17.97 2.49
C ALA A 120 -10.87 17.85 1.05
N THR A 121 -11.44 16.99 0.21
CA THR A 121 -10.96 16.78 -1.17
C THR A 121 -12.07 16.86 -2.21
N ARG A 122 -11.71 17.26 -3.44
CA ARG A 122 -12.59 17.19 -4.62
C ARG A 122 -12.47 15.84 -5.35
N ARG A 123 -11.51 15.00 -4.98
CA ARG A 123 -11.31 13.67 -5.55
C ARG A 123 -12.42 12.72 -5.11
N GLN A 124 -12.54 11.62 -5.84
CA GLN A 124 -13.24 10.45 -5.32
C GLN A 124 -12.38 9.79 -4.26
N VAL A 125 -13.03 9.29 -3.23
CA VAL A 125 -12.36 8.63 -2.11
C VAL A 125 -13.09 7.33 -1.84
N GLU A 126 -12.32 6.25 -1.72
CA GLU A 126 -12.77 4.96 -1.26
C GLU A 126 -11.96 4.52 -0.06
N PHE A 127 -12.66 4.12 0.99
CA PHE A 127 -12.05 3.53 2.18
C PHE A 127 -12.24 2.02 2.12
N VAL A 128 -11.15 1.27 2.22
CA VAL A 128 -11.14 -0.17 2.01
C VAL A 128 -10.59 -0.86 3.26
N ASN A 129 -11.46 -1.56 4.00
CA ASN A 129 -10.98 -2.37 5.12
C ASN A 129 -10.23 -3.60 4.60
N VAL A 130 -8.99 -3.78 5.04
CA VAL A 130 -8.11 -4.88 4.62
C VAL A 130 -7.82 -5.88 5.73
N ASP A 131 -8.48 -5.82 6.89
CA ASP A 131 -8.21 -6.72 8.03
C ASP A 131 -8.23 -8.21 7.64
N HIS A 132 -9.20 -8.57 6.79
CA HIS A 132 -9.41 -9.96 6.35
C HIS A 132 -8.27 -10.53 5.49
N ILE A 133 -7.39 -9.69 4.93
CA ILE A 133 -6.19 -10.10 4.18
C ILE A 133 -4.89 -9.69 4.86
N PHE A 134 -4.84 -8.52 5.50
CA PHE A 134 -3.60 -7.88 5.95
C PHE A 134 -2.84 -8.78 6.93
N TYR A 135 -3.54 -9.42 7.86
CA TYR A 135 -2.95 -10.27 8.90
C TYR A 135 -2.71 -11.73 8.44
N ARG A 136 -2.81 -12.02 7.14
CA ARG A 136 -2.47 -13.36 6.61
C ARG A 136 -0.96 -13.52 6.49
N PHE A 137 -0.47 -14.68 6.91
CA PHE A 137 0.91 -15.10 6.69
C PHE A 137 1.06 -15.80 5.34
N SER A 138 2.30 -15.86 4.84
CA SER A 138 2.66 -16.70 3.69
C SER A 138 2.22 -18.16 3.94
N PRO A 139 1.75 -18.89 2.92
CA PRO A 139 1.34 -20.28 3.07
C PRO A 139 2.40 -21.16 3.76
N GLY A 140 1.98 -21.83 4.84
CA GLY A 140 2.82 -22.73 5.62
C GLY A 140 3.86 -22.04 6.52
N PHE A 141 3.80 -20.73 6.70
CA PHE A 141 4.55 -20.05 7.76
C PHE A 141 3.82 -20.23 9.10
N ASP A 142 4.54 -20.71 10.12
CA ASP A 142 4.03 -20.80 11.49
C ASP A 142 4.60 -19.64 12.33
N PRO A 143 3.76 -18.69 12.79
CA PRO A 143 4.21 -17.52 13.55
C PRO A 143 4.63 -17.83 14.99
N HIS A 144 4.49 -19.08 15.46
CA HIS A 144 4.90 -19.51 16.80
C HIS A 144 6.33 -20.04 16.87
N ILE A 145 6.97 -20.34 15.73
CA ILE A 145 8.31 -20.92 15.71
C ILE A 145 9.42 -19.90 16.04
N ARG A 146 9.11 -18.60 16.00
CA ARG A 146 10.04 -17.51 16.29
C ARG A 146 9.33 -16.19 16.50
N ASP A 147 10.01 -15.28 17.17
CA ASP A 147 9.61 -13.88 17.23
C ASP A 147 10.10 -13.08 15.99
N PRO A 148 9.39 -12.00 15.64
CA PRO A 148 9.77 -11.10 14.55
C PRO A 148 10.99 -10.26 14.93
N SER A 149 11.82 -9.91 13.94
CA SER A 149 13.00 -9.05 14.16
C SER A 149 12.66 -7.58 14.46
N TRP A 150 11.38 -7.20 14.36
CA TRP A 150 10.87 -5.87 14.68
C TRP A 150 9.40 -5.94 15.08
N SER A 151 9.05 -5.33 16.21
CA SER A 151 7.72 -5.45 16.82
C SER A 151 7.18 -4.15 17.43
N GLN A 152 7.84 -3.00 17.21
CA GLN A 152 7.49 -1.73 17.88
C GLN A 152 6.06 -1.26 17.60
N LYS A 153 5.52 -1.55 16.40
CA LYS A 153 4.13 -1.23 16.03
C LYS A 153 3.22 -2.47 16.02
N GLY A 154 3.48 -3.41 16.92
CA GLY A 154 2.79 -4.71 17.01
C GLY A 154 3.64 -5.84 16.43
N LYS A 155 3.49 -7.05 16.98
CA LYS A 155 4.39 -8.21 16.76
C LYS A 155 4.74 -8.39 15.27
N TRP A 156 3.77 -8.70 14.41
CA TRP A 156 4.02 -8.98 12.99
C TRP A 156 3.64 -7.84 12.04
N ASN A 157 3.16 -6.70 12.56
CA ASN A 157 2.48 -5.67 11.75
C ASN A 157 3.36 -5.09 10.64
N TYR A 158 4.66 -4.89 10.88
CA TYR A 158 5.57 -4.39 9.85
C TYR A 158 5.81 -5.42 8.73
N HIS A 159 5.87 -6.71 9.09
CA HIS A 159 6.04 -7.78 8.11
C HIS A 159 4.78 -7.92 7.25
N HIS A 160 3.58 -7.78 7.86
CA HIS A 160 2.31 -7.71 7.14
C HIS A 160 2.22 -6.48 6.23
N MET A 161 2.71 -5.32 6.66
CA MET A 161 2.78 -4.12 5.82
C MET A 161 3.67 -4.35 4.58
N CYS A 162 4.87 -4.90 4.75
CA CYS A 162 5.73 -5.25 3.62
C CYS A 162 5.06 -6.29 2.71
N TYR A 163 4.42 -7.31 3.28
CA TYR A 163 3.70 -8.33 2.52
C TYR A 163 2.53 -7.74 1.71
N PHE A 164 1.78 -6.81 2.31
CA PHE A 164 0.66 -6.13 1.67
C PHE A 164 1.12 -5.31 0.46
N TRP A 165 2.12 -4.45 0.64
CA TRP A 165 2.62 -3.57 -0.44
C TRP A 165 3.45 -4.29 -1.50
N PHE A 166 4.04 -5.44 -1.18
CA PHE A 166 4.72 -6.26 -2.17
C PHE A 166 3.74 -7.10 -3.00
N LYS A 167 2.74 -7.72 -2.37
CA LYS A 167 1.87 -8.72 -3.00
C LYS A 167 0.39 -8.36 -2.95
N GLN A 168 -0.19 -8.31 -1.75
CA GLN A 168 -1.65 -8.39 -1.60
C GLN A 168 -2.41 -7.23 -2.25
N VAL A 169 -1.85 -6.01 -2.23
CA VAL A 169 -2.50 -4.85 -2.83
C VAL A 169 -2.79 -5.03 -4.34
N PHE A 170 -1.92 -5.74 -5.07
CA PHE A 170 -2.07 -5.99 -6.50
C PHE A 170 -3.06 -7.11 -6.83
N GLU A 171 -3.50 -7.87 -5.83
CA GLU A 171 -4.52 -8.92 -5.96
C GLU A 171 -5.93 -8.37 -5.71
N LEU A 172 -6.05 -7.17 -5.16
CA LEU A 172 -7.33 -6.55 -4.85
C LEU A 172 -8.09 -6.16 -6.13
N LYS A 173 -9.36 -6.57 -6.22
CA LYS A 173 -10.25 -6.25 -7.36
C LYS A 173 -10.39 -4.75 -7.61
N ILE A 174 -10.47 -3.96 -6.53
CA ILE A 174 -10.58 -2.50 -6.61
C ILE A 174 -9.39 -1.84 -7.30
N ILE A 175 -8.20 -2.43 -7.19
CA ILE A 175 -6.98 -1.93 -7.83
C ILE A 175 -6.94 -2.28 -9.32
N GLN A 176 -7.65 -3.33 -9.76
CA GLN A 176 -7.59 -3.81 -11.16
C GLN A 176 -8.13 -2.81 -12.18
N ARG A 177 -8.99 -1.87 -11.76
CA ARG A 177 -9.58 -0.86 -12.66
C ARG A 177 -8.65 0.33 -12.94
N TYR A 178 -7.53 0.43 -12.23
CA TYR A 178 -6.57 1.50 -12.39
C TYR A 178 -5.38 1.07 -13.27
N ARG A 179 -4.82 2.04 -13.98
CA ARG A 179 -3.56 1.93 -14.72
C ARG A 179 -2.38 2.27 -13.82
N TYR A 180 -2.37 3.43 -13.18
CA TYR A 180 -1.28 3.83 -12.29
C TYR A 180 -1.75 3.94 -10.84
N MET A 181 -0.92 3.45 -9.92
CA MET A 181 -1.06 3.68 -8.48
C MET A 181 0.12 4.50 -7.99
N MET A 182 -0.14 5.65 -7.38
CA MET A 182 0.83 6.38 -6.57
C MET A 182 0.67 6.00 -5.10
N ARG A 183 1.65 5.33 -4.51
CA ARG A 183 1.69 5.10 -3.06
C ARG A 183 2.28 6.32 -2.37
N LEU A 184 1.67 6.70 -1.25
CA LEU A 184 2.22 7.64 -0.28
C LEU A 184 2.03 7.08 1.13
N ASP A 185 3.09 7.07 1.94
CA ASP A 185 2.96 6.76 3.37
C ASP A 185 2.26 7.91 4.12
N ASP A 186 1.67 7.66 5.30
CA ASP A 186 0.83 8.62 6.05
C ASP A 186 1.61 9.72 6.78
N ASP A 187 2.95 9.64 6.82
CA ASP A 187 3.92 10.63 7.34
C ASP A 187 4.86 11.24 6.28
N SER A 188 4.58 11.02 5.00
CA SER A 188 5.21 11.71 3.84
C SER A 188 4.67 13.12 3.51
N GLN A 189 5.42 13.95 2.79
CA GLN A 189 4.91 15.21 2.24
C GLN A 189 5.42 15.49 0.81
N ILE A 190 4.52 15.89 -0.09
CA ILE A 190 4.84 16.51 -1.38
C ILE A 190 5.26 17.96 -1.10
N LEU A 191 6.45 18.36 -1.52
CA LEU A 191 6.97 19.72 -1.31
C LEU A 191 6.85 20.53 -2.61
N GLY A 192 6.39 21.78 -2.49
CA GLY A 192 6.15 22.66 -3.64
C GLY A 192 4.95 22.25 -4.49
N LYS A 193 4.89 22.76 -5.73
CA LYS A 193 3.84 22.43 -6.70
C LYS A 193 4.41 21.42 -7.70
N TRP A 194 3.80 20.25 -7.78
CA TRP A 194 4.16 19.22 -8.76
C TRP A 194 3.25 19.33 -9.99
N PRO A 195 3.76 19.06 -11.21
CA PRO A 195 2.92 18.89 -12.38
C PRO A 195 2.06 17.61 -12.27
N ASN A 196 1.22 17.35 -13.27
CA ASN A 196 0.51 16.07 -13.37
C ASN A 196 1.52 14.93 -13.64
N VAL A 197 1.96 14.25 -12.57
CA VAL A 197 2.93 13.16 -12.67
C VAL A 197 2.42 11.97 -13.48
N PHE A 198 1.11 11.73 -13.53
CA PHE A 198 0.55 10.62 -14.30
C PHE A 198 0.64 10.88 -15.81
N GLU A 199 0.45 12.13 -16.26
CA GLU A 199 0.71 12.50 -17.65
C GLU A 199 2.19 12.33 -18.02
N ILE A 200 3.10 12.63 -17.09
CA ILE A 200 4.54 12.40 -17.27
C ILE A 200 4.82 10.90 -17.43
N MET A 201 4.21 10.05 -16.60
CA MET A 201 4.34 8.59 -16.71
C MET A 201 3.87 8.09 -18.08
N VAL A 202 2.70 8.53 -18.54
CA VAL A 202 2.15 8.18 -19.86
C VAL A 202 3.07 8.65 -20.99
N LYS A 203 3.51 9.91 -20.95
CA LYS A 203 4.37 10.51 -21.98
C LYS A 203 5.67 9.74 -22.19
N HIS A 204 6.27 9.22 -21.11
CA HIS A 204 7.53 8.48 -21.16
C HIS A 204 7.32 6.96 -21.28
N GLN A 205 6.07 6.49 -21.39
CA GLN A 205 5.75 5.06 -21.35
C GLN A 205 6.36 4.36 -20.12
N ALA A 206 6.42 5.09 -19.01
CA ALA A 206 7.06 4.64 -17.79
C ALA A 206 6.20 3.60 -17.07
N LEU A 207 6.87 2.59 -16.52
CA LEU A 207 6.26 1.55 -15.69
C LEU A 207 6.45 1.85 -14.20
N TYR A 208 7.44 2.67 -13.85
CA TYR A 208 7.75 3.00 -12.46
C TYR A 208 8.30 4.42 -12.30
N MET A 209 7.89 5.13 -11.25
CA MET A 209 8.55 6.34 -10.76
C MET A 209 9.15 6.06 -9.39
N ALA A 210 10.47 6.14 -9.31
CA ALA A 210 11.23 5.92 -8.10
C ALA A 210 11.36 7.18 -7.24
N ASN A 211 11.43 6.95 -5.93
CA ASN A 211 11.87 7.92 -4.92
C ASN A 211 13.39 8.14 -4.99
N GLN A 212 14.09 7.89 -3.88
CA GLN A 212 15.55 7.92 -3.78
C GLN A 212 16.06 6.48 -3.64
N ARG A 213 17.25 6.23 -4.17
CA ARG A 213 17.92 4.94 -4.00
C ARG A 213 18.53 4.89 -2.61
N GLU A 214 18.22 3.83 -1.87
CA GLU A 214 18.80 3.53 -0.56
C GLU A 214 19.38 2.11 -0.58
N VAL A 215 19.90 1.67 0.57
CA VAL A 215 20.39 0.32 0.77
C VAL A 215 19.89 -0.24 2.10
N ASP A 216 19.52 -1.51 2.09
CA ASP A 216 19.28 -2.30 3.28
C ASP A 216 20.52 -3.12 3.62
N PHE A 217 20.89 -3.13 4.90
CA PHE A 217 22.11 -3.78 5.36
C PHE A 217 21.84 -5.10 6.07
N GLU A 218 22.63 -6.12 5.77
CA GLU A 218 22.56 -7.45 6.39
C GLU A 218 22.76 -7.41 7.92
N TYR A 219 23.57 -6.50 8.44
CA TYR A 219 23.77 -6.38 9.90
C TYR A 219 22.56 -5.74 10.62
N VAL A 220 21.70 -5.01 9.89
CA VAL A 220 20.43 -4.46 10.41
C VAL A 220 19.28 -5.44 10.18
N LEU A 221 19.36 -6.18 9.07
CA LEU A 221 18.36 -7.11 8.57
C LEU A 221 19.01 -8.49 8.29
N PRO A 222 19.32 -9.29 9.33
CA PRO A 222 19.92 -10.60 9.11
C PRO A 222 19.06 -11.47 8.19
N GLY A 223 19.65 -11.94 7.11
CA GLY A 223 19.04 -12.72 6.04
C GLY A 223 18.51 -11.91 4.85
N ILE A 224 18.66 -10.57 4.80
CA ILE A 224 18.23 -9.78 3.65
C ILE A 224 18.96 -10.20 2.37
N THR A 225 20.24 -10.57 2.46
CA THR A 225 21.05 -10.99 1.33
C THR A 225 20.65 -12.35 0.75
N LEU A 226 19.91 -13.18 1.51
CA LEU A 226 19.39 -14.48 1.04
C LEU A 226 18.40 -14.33 -0.11
N VAL A 227 17.81 -13.13 -0.29
CA VAL A 227 16.95 -12.82 -1.44
C VAL A 227 17.66 -13.04 -2.77
N ARG A 228 19.00 -12.88 -2.80
CA ARG A 228 19.84 -13.16 -3.97
C ARG A 228 19.70 -14.61 -4.43
N ASN A 229 19.75 -15.55 -3.49
CA ASN A 229 19.70 -16.98 -3.79
C ASN A 229 18.33 -17.37 -4.36
N VAL A 230 17.26 -16.84 -3.78
CA VAL A 230 15.89 -17.07 -4.29
C VAL A 230 15.73 -16.46 -5.68
N THR A 231 16.27 -15.25 -5.89
CA THR A 231 16.22 -14.55 -7.17
C THR A 231 17.01 -15.28 -8.26
N THR A 232 18.24 -15.73 -8.00
CA THR A 232 19.07 -16.45 -8.97
C THR A 232 18.50 -17.83 -9.30
N ALA A 233 17.93 -18.52 -8.30
CA ALA A 233 17.21 -19.77 -8.52
C ALA A 233 15.98 -19.55 -9.40
N PHE A 234 15.20 -18.49 -9.16
CA PHE A 234 14.05 -18.13 -10.00
C PHE A 234 14.46 -17.84 -11.45
N ILE A 235 15.51 -17.03 -11.65
CA ILE A 235 16.04 -16.72 -12.99
C ILE A 235 16.44 -18.00 -13.73
N SER A 236 17.19 -18.87 -13.06
CA SER A 236 17.71 -20.11 -13.66
C SER A 236 16.58 -21.08 -14.01
N LYS A 237 15.63 -21.27 -13.08
CA LYS A 237 14.48 -22.17 -13.25
C LYS A 237 13.56 -21.72 -14.39
N ASN A 238 13.28 -20.42 -14.47
CA ASN A 238 12.31 -19.86 -15.41
C ASN A 238 12.95 -19.26 -16.68
N LYS A 239 14.28 -19.35 -16.82
CA LYS A 239 15.05 -18.82 -17.95
C LYS A 239 14.77 -17.33 -18.22
N ILE A 240 14.73 -16.53 -17.15
CA ILE A 240 14.42 -15.10 -17.23
C ILE A 240 15.53 -14.35 -17.97
N THR A 241 15.15 -13.53 -18.94
CA THR A 241 16.05 -12.56 -19.57
C THR A 241 15.94 -11.23 -18.85
N LEU A 242 17.05 -10.77 -18.28
CA LEU A 242 17.11 -9.53 -17.50
C LEU A 242 16.80 -8.31 -18.40
N GLN A 243 15.79 -7.54 -18.01
CA GLN A 243 15.44 -6.28 -18.69
C GLN A 243 16.33 -5.10 -18.23
N ASN A 244 16.96 -5.19 -17.06
CA ASN A 244 17.89 -4.17 -16.58
C ASN A 244 19.16 -4.77 -15.95
N PRO A 245 20.11 -5.23 -16.79
CA PRO A 245 21.34 -5.87 -16.33
C PRO A 245 22.19 -4.99 -15.39
N ALA A 246 22.21 -3.67 -15.59
CA ALA A 246 22.97 -2.75 -14.74
C ALA A 246 22.38 -2.69 -13.33
N MET A 247 21.05 -2.56 -13.22
CA MET A 247 20.35 -2.57 -11.93
C MET A 247 20.40 -3.96 -11.27
N PHE A 248 20.41 -5.03 -12.07
CA PHE A 248 20.60 -6.38 -11.55
C PHE A 248 22.00 -6.59 -10.98
N ALA A 249 23.04 -6.10 -11.67
CA ALA A 249 24.41 -6.15 -11.16
C ALA A 249 24.57 -5.40 -9.83
N ASP A 250 23.84 -4.28 -9.65
CA ASP A 250 23.82 -3.52 -8.41
C ASP A 250 23.36 -4.35 -7.19
N ILE A 251 22.48 -5.34 -7.39
CA ILE A 251 22.03 -6.25 -6.32
C ILE A 251 23.20 -7.06 -5.73
N PHE A 252 24.25 -7.30 -6.50
CA PHE A 252 25.41 -8.13 -6.12
C PHE A 252 26.68 -7.31 -5.88
N ASN A 253 26.65 -6.00 -6.13
CA ASN A 253 27.82 -5.13 -6.12
C ASN A 253 28.50 -5.08 -4.73
N ARG A 254 27.72 -5.16 -3.64
CA ARG A 254 28.22 -5.15 -2.27
C ARG A 254 27.65 -6.30 -1.45
N THR A 255 28.52 -7.12 -0.87
CA THR A 255 28.13 -8.39 -0.23
C THR A 255 27.13 -8.24 0.92
N MET A 256 27.18 -7.12 1.66
CA MET A 256 26.35 -6.88 2.85
C MET A 256 25.18 -5.91 2.62
N GLU A 257 24.95 -5.49 1.39
CA GLU A 257 23.94 -4.48 1.03
C GLU A 257 22.96 -5.03 -0.01
N ILE A 258 21.68 -4.70 0.13
CA ILE A 258 20.67 -4.90 -0.89
C ILE A 258 20.10 -3.53 -1.28
N PRO A 259 20.25 -3.10 -2.54
CA PRO A 259 19.73 -1.80 -2.99
C PRO A 259 18.20 -1.80 -2.99
N ASN A 260 17.64 -0.63 -2.71
CA ASN A 260 16.22 -0.41 -2.84
C ASN A 260 15.90 1.00 -3.37
N TYR A 261 14.67 1.21 -3.81
CA TYR A 261 14.10 2.56 -3.87
C TYR A 261 13.20 2.72 -2.66
N TRP A 262 13.36 3.81 -1.91
CA TRP A 262 12.62 4.05 -0.68
C TRP A 262 11.14 4.29 -0.97
N ASN A 263 10.36 3.23 -1.10
CA ASN A 263 9.06 3.22 -1.77
C ASN A 263 7.88 3.70 -0.91
N ASN A 264 8.16 4.41 0.19
CA ASN A 264 7.17 5.29 0.83
C ASN A 264 6.60 6.33 -0.15
N PHE A 265 7.32 6.56 -1.25
CA PHE A 265 6.80 7.09 -2.51
C PHE A 265 7.13 6.12 -3.66
N GLU A 266 6.12 5.74 -4.43
CA GLU A 266 6.28 5.09 -5.74
C GLU A 266 5.08 5.40 -6.63
N ILE A 267 5.30 5.48 -7.95
CA ILE A 267 4.20 5.38 -8.92
C ILE A 267 4.45 4.14 -9.76
N VAL A 268 3.51 3.19 -9.77
CA VAL A 268 3.65 1.93 -10.49
C VAL A 268 2.53 1.76 -11.52
N ASP A 269 2.90 1.29 -12.72
CA ASP A 269 1.93 0.79 -13.68
C ASP A 269 1.41 -0.58 -13.23
N LEU A 270 0.13 -0.66 -12.93
CA LEU A 270 -0.51 -1.86 -12.43
C LEU A 270 -0.61 -2.95 -13.51
N SER A 271 -0.58 -2.59 -14.80
CA SER A 271 -0.50 -3.59 -15.88
C SER A 271 0.84 -4.33 -15.87
N PHE A 272 1.92 -3.65 -15.47
CA PHE A 272 3.22 -4.27 -15.25
C PHE A 272 3.14 -5.29 -14.09
N MET A 273 2.51 -4.92 -12.99
CA MET A 273 2.34 -5.83 -11.83
C MET A 273 1.49 -7.06 -12.11
N ARG A 274 0.65 -7.01 -13.14
CA ARG A 274 -0.19 -8.13 -13.60
C ARG A 274 0.49 -9.06 -14.59
N ARG A 275 1.69 -8.72 -15.08
CA ARG A 275 2.40 -9.59 -16.02
C ARG A 275 2.72 -10.93 -15.38
N LYS A 276 2.58 -12.01 -16.15
CA LYS A 276 2.71 -13.37 -15.64
C LYS A 276 4.06 -13.59 -14.95
N GLU A 277 5.15 -13.15 -15.58
CA GLU A 277 6.51 -13.29 -15.05
C GLU A 277 6.73 -12.52 -13.73
N VAL A 278 6.05 -11.38 -13.57
CA VAL A 278 6.10 -10.58 -12.34
C VAL A 278 5.31 -11.28 -11.23
N VAL A 279 4.09 -11.75 -11.53
CA VAL A 279 3.26 -12.51 -10.60
C VAL A 279 3.97 -13.80 -10.16
N ASP A 280 4.58 -14.53 -11.09
CA ASP A 280 5.33 -15.76 -10.80
C ASP A 280 6.53 -15.46 -9.88
N PHE A 281 7.22 -14.33 -10.06
CA PHE A 281 8.32 -13.92 -9.19
C PHE A 281 7.83 -13.56 -7.78
N ILE A 282 6.74 -12.78 -7.67
CA ILE A 282 6.12 -12.44 -6.39
C ILE A 282 5.72 -13.72 -5.65
N GLN A 283 5.13 -14.69 -6.34
CA GLN A 283 4.76 -15.98 -5.78
C GLN A 283 5.99 -16.78 -5.32
N CYS A 284 7.08 -16.77 -6.09
CA CYS A 284 8.34 -17.40 -5.68
C CYS A 284 8.92 -16.79 -4.39
N ILE A 285 8.82 -15.47 -4.22
CA ILE A 285 9.24 -14.80 -2.99
C ILE A 285 8.30 -15.13 -1.82
N ASP A 286 6.99 -15.20 -2.05
CA ASP A 286 6.01 -15.59 -1.03
C ASP A 286 6.26 -17.01 -0.52
N GLU A 287 6.52 -17.95 -1.43
CA GLU A 287 6.85 -19.35 -1.12
C GLU A 287 8.15 -19.52 -0.33
N SER A 288 9.12 -18.60 -0.50
CA SER A 288 10.34 -18.59 0.32
C SER A 288 10.08 -18.16 1.76
N ARG A 289 8.93 -17.52 2.03
CA ARG A 289 8.54 -16.93 3.32
C ARG A 289 9.51 -15.87 3.82
N GLY A 290 10.37 -15.33 2.95
CA GLY A 290 11.46 -14.44 3.32
C GLY A 290 10.99 -13.11 3.93
N VAL A 291 9.79 -12.63 3.56
CA VAL A 291 9.17 -11.47 4.20
C VAL A 291 9.01 -11.70 5.70
N PHE A 292 8.47 -12.84 6.12
CA PHE A 292 8.25 -13.18 7.54
C PHE A 292 9.50 -13.74 8.24
N LEU A 293 10.37 -14.45 7.51
CA LEU A 293 11.60 -15.02 8.05
C LEU A 293 12.77 -14.03 8.15
N TYR A 294 12.84 -12.99 7.34
CA TYR A 294 14.04 -12.13 7.30
C TYR A 294 13.70 -10.65 7.21
N ARG A 295 12.41 -10.29 7.35
CA ARG A 295 11.92 -8.92 7.19
C ARG A 295 12.35 -8.34 5.84
N TRP A 296 12.25 -9.14 4.78
CA TRP A 296 12.44 -8.64 3.43
C TRP A 296 11.41 -7.55 3.15
N GLY A 297 11.89 -6.31 3.11
CA GLY A 297 11.06 -5.14 2.85
C GLY A 297 10.49 -5.17 1.43
N ASP A 298 9.33 -4.58 1.25
CA ASP A 298 8.75 -4.37 -0.07
C ASP A 298 9.61 -3.46 -0.96
N ALA A 299 10.36 -2.52 -0.39
CA ALA A 299 11.30 -1.65 -1.13
C ALA A 299 12.42 -2.44 -1.87
N PRO A 300 13.24 -3.28 -1.20
CA PRO A 300 14.26 -4.07 -1.90
C PRO A 300 13.63 -5.12 -2.83
N LEU A 301 12.50 -5.72 -2.45
CA LEU A 301 11.79 -6.65 -3.33
C LEU A 301 11.26 -5.98 -4.61
N ARG A 302 10.76 -4.74 -4.51
CA ARG A 302 10.38 -3.90 -5.65
C ARG A 302 11.57 -3.62 -6.54
N TYR A 303 12.70 -3.22 -5.97
CA TYR A 303 13.93 -2.94 -6.72
C TYR A 303 14.39 -4.16 -7.52
N ILE A 304 14.40 -5.33 -6.91
CA ILE A 304 14.72 -6.59 -7.60
C ILE A 304 13.73 -6.86 -8.72
N THR A 305 12.42 -6.72 -8.47
CA THR A 305 11.37 -6.90 -9.48
C THR A 305 11.59 -5.99 -10.70
N LEU A 306 11.95 -4.73 -10.48
CA LEU A 306 12.27 -3.77 -11.54
C LEU A 306 13.56 -4.18 -12.29
N ALA A 307 14.60 -4.60 -11.57
CA ALA A 307 15.85 -5.05 -12.18
C ALA A 307 15.67 -6.24 -13.13
N LEU A 308 14.74 -7.14 -12.82
CA LEU A 308 14.42 -8.30 -13.65
C LEU A 308 13.58 -7.93 -14.87
N PHE A 309 12.56 -7.08 -14.71
CA PHE A 309 11.44 -7.01 -15.65
C PHE A 309 11.16 -5.64 -16.28
N VAL A 310 11.90 -4.59 -15.91
CA VAL A 310 11.67 -3.22 -16.41
C VAL A 310 12.94 -2.65 -17.01
N ASN A 311 12.87 -2.14 -18.24
CA ASN A 311 14.00 -1.45 -18.86
C ASN A 311 14.32 -0.14 -18.13
N ALA A 312 15.60 0.23 -18.07
CA ALA A 312 16.04 1.44 -17.38
C ALA A 312 15.33 2.73 -17.86
N THR A 313 15.00 2.82 -19.14
CA THR A 313 14.28 3.97 -19.73
C THR A 313 12.81 4.08 -19.30
N GLN A 314 12.23 3.00 -18.74
CA GLN A 314 10.86 2.95 -18.24
C GLN A 314 10.76 3.25 -16.74
N ILE A 315 11.90 3.55 -16.09
CA ILE A 315 11.99 3.98 -14.70
C ILE A 315 12.29 5.47 -14.68
N LEU A 316 11.36 6.27 -14.17
CA LEU A 316 11.57 7.69 -13.92
C LEU A 316 12.06 7.89 -12.49
N HIS A 317 12.89 8.92 -12.27
CA HIS A 317 13.34 9.30 -10.94
C HIS A 317 12.79 10.65 -10.57
N ARG A 318 12.00 10.72 -9.48
CA ARG A 318 11.39 11.98 -9.05
C ARG A 318 12.43 13.11 -8.83
N GLN A 319 13.62 12.75 -8.33
CA GLN A 319 14.69 13.71 -8.04
C GLN A 319 15.23 14.36 -9.32
N GLN A 320 15.35 13.58 -10.41
CA GLN A 320 15.80 14.09 -11.71
C GLN A 320 14.75 15.00 -12.36
N LEU A 321 13.48 14.86 -11.97
CA LEU A 321 12.37 15.70 -12.40
C LEU A 321 12.14 16.92 -11.50
N GLY A 322 12.97 17.13 -10.47
CA GLY A 322 12.82 18.25 -9.52
C GLY A 322 11.62 18.12 -8.57
N LEU A 323 11.07 16.91 -8.43
CA LEU A 323 9.89 16.63 -7.60
C LEU A 323 10.31 16.44 -6.14
N ALA A 324 10.28 17.54 -5.39
CA ALA A 324 10.69 17.60 -3.99
C ALA A 324 9.69 16.88 -3.07
N TYR A 325 10.20 16.02 -2.21
CA TYR A 325 9.44 15.12 -1.34
C TYR A 325 10.21 14.89 -0.05
N CYS A 326 9.49 14.70 1.06
CA CYS A 326 10.05 14.42 2.37
C CYS A 326 9.34 13.24 3.04
N HIS A 327 10.11 12.45 3.81
CA HIS A 327 9.63 11.36 4.66
C HIS A 327 10.73 10.95 5.67
N PRO A 328 10.44 10.79 6.98
CA PRO A 328 9.25 11.30 7.65
C PRO A 328 9.28 12.84 7.74
N CYS A 329 8.11 13.44 7.81
CA CYS A 329 7.88 14.83 8.19
C CYS A 329 6.58 14.89 9.03
#